data_AF-A0A662UXG2-F1
#
_entry.id   AF-A0A662UXG2-F1
#
_cell.length_a   1.000
_cell.length_b   1.000
_cell.length_c   1.000
_cell.angle_alpha   90.00
_cell.angle_beta   90.00
_cell.angle_gamma   90.00
#
_symmetry.space_group_name_H-M   'P 1'
#
loop_
_entity.id
_entity.type
_entity.pdbx_description
1 polymer ?
#
loop_
_entity_poly.entity_id
_entity_poly.type
_entity_poly.pdbx_seq_one_letter_code
_entity_poly.pdbx_strand_id
1 'polypeptide(L)'
;MGETNPIDSEAHSGLARNPDLLYADYMDITDAYLGEIIEEVVERYYDDIDLSSEYGELLEYISMELVKGLFNDTPLPERYERTLRRLSSRKYRSLVFNIVSFLVSKYLENNR
;
A
#
# COMPACT_ATOMS: atom_id res chain seq x y z
N MET A 1 9.59 -7.49 49.19
CA MET A 1 9.36 -6.14 48.68
C MET A 1 9.87 -6.15 47.25
N GLY A 2 8.95 -6.08 46.29
CA GLY A 2 9.30 -6.17 44.87
C GLY A 2 9.79 -4.82 44.38
N GLU A 3 11.02 -4.79 43.87
CA GLU A 3 11.53 -3.65 43.11
C GLU A 3 11.05 -3.81 41.67
N THR A 4 9.98 -3.09 41.32
CA THR A 4 9.59 -2.89 39.93
C THR A 4 10.53 -1.86 39.32
N ASN A 5 11.41 -2.31 38.43
CA ASN A 5 12.14 -1.44 37.51
C ASN A 5 11.12 -0.65 36.66
N PRO A 6 11.20 0.69 36.59
CA PRO A 6 10.47 1.43 35.58
C PRO A 6 11.19 1.20 34.24
N ILE A 7 10.61 0.37 33.38
CA ILE A 7 10.91 0.43 31.95
C ILE A 7 10.20 1.68 31.43
N ASP A 8 10.84 2.83 31.65
CA ASP A 8 10.44 4.09 31.05
C ASP A 8 10.72 4.03 29.55
N SER A 9 9.69 3.59 28.82
CA SER A 9 8.95 4.42 27.86
C SER A 9 9.74 5.48 27.06
N GLU A 10 10.92 5.16 26.51
CA GLU A 10 11.66 6.04 25.59
C GLU A 10 12.03 5.38 24.25
N ALA A 11 11.20 4.44 23.75
CA ALA A 11 11.44 3.79 22.45
C ALA A 11 10.52 4.26 21.30
N HIS A 12 9.63 5.24 21.53
CA HIS A 12 8.59 5.60 20.53
C HIS A 12 8.75 6.96 19.85
N SER A 13 9.92 7.63 19.96
CA SER A 13 10.07 8.97 19.39
C SER A 13 11.25 9.14 18.41
N GLY A 14 11.86 8.05 17.95
CA GLY A 14 13.05 8.06 17.08
C GLY A 14 12.89 7.54 15.65
N LEU A 15 11.77 6.90 15.28
CA LEU A 15 11.54 6.36 13.93
C LEU A 15 11.12 7.42 12.90
N ALA A 16 11.51 8.68 13.13
CA ALA A 16 11.32 9.73 12.16
C ALA A 16 12.30 9.53 10.97
N ARG A 17 11.76 8.90 9.92
CA ARG A 17 12.12 9.07 8.50
C ARG A 17 13.35 8.31 8.00
N ASN A 18 13.30 6.99 8.02
CA ASN A 18 13.95 6.23 6.95
C ASN A 18 12.93 6.13 5.78
N PRO A 19 13.18 6.74 4.61
CA PRO A 19 12.26 6.66 3.48
C PRO A 19 11.96 5.21 3.09
N ASP A 20 12.93 4.30 3.21
CA ASP A 20 12.77 2.90 2.83
C ASP A 20 11.73 2.18 3.73
N LEU A 21 11.72 2.48 5.03
CA LEU A 21 10.72 1.93 5.96
C LEU A 21 9.32 2.50 5.69
N LEU A 22 9.24 3.77 5.29
CA LEU A 22 7.97 4.40 4.95
C LEU A 22 7.34 3.81 3.68
N TYR A 23 8.17 3.47 2.68
CA TYR A 23 7.70 2.77 1.49
C TYR A 23 7.23 1.35 1.81
N ALA A 24 7.96 0.62 2.65
CA ALA A 24 7.53 -0.69 3.12
C ALA A 24 6.16 -0.63 3.82
N ASP A 25 5.94 0.35 4.71
CA ASP A 25 4.65 0.55 5.37
C ASP A 25 3.51 0.79 4.35
N TYR A 26 3.75 1.58 3.30
CA TYR A 26 2.73 1.82 2.27
C TYR A 26 2.42 0.58 1.45
N MET A 27 3.42 -0.22 1.12
CA MET A 27 3.22 -1.48 0.41
C MET A 27 2.37 -2.44 1.25
N ASP A 28 2.75 -2.66 2.51
CA ASP A 28 2.03 -3.54 3.44
C ASP A 28 0.57 -3.10 3.63
N ILE A 29 0.34 -1.80 3.78
CA ILE A 29 -1.00 -1.24 3.90
C ILE A 29 -1.78 -1.40 2.58
N THR A 30 -1.12 -1.21 1.43
CA THR A 30 -1.77 -1.37 0.13
C THR A 30 -2.22 -2.80 -0.09
N ASP A 31 -1.34 -3.77 0.20
CA ASP A 31 -1.64 -5.19 0.10
C ASP A 31 -2.81 -5.58 1.02
N ALA A 32 -2.74 -5.18 2.30
CA ALA A 32 -3.76 -5.49 3.30
C ALA A 32 -5.18 -5.04 2.92
N TYR A 33 -5.33 -3.96 2.14
CA TYR A 33 -6.63 -3.41 1.78
C TYR A 33 -7.04 -3.59 0.32
N LEU A 34 -6.08 -3.69 -0.60
CA LEU A 34 -6.30 -3.72 -2.03
C LEU A 34 -5.70 -4.96 -2.70
N GLY A 35 -4.93 -5.79 -2.00
CA GLY A 35 -4.23 -6.95 -2.57
C GLY A 35 -5.16 -7.89 -3.35
N GLU A 36 -6.30 -8.27 -2.76
CA GLU A 36 -7.31 -9.09 -3.45
C GLU A 36 -7.81 -8.46 -4.77
N ILE A 37 -7.97 -7.13 -4.81
CA ILE A 37 -8.44 -6.43 -6.02
C ILE A 37 -7.31 -6.38 -7.06
N ILE A 38 -6.06 -6.21 -6.63
CA ILE A 38 -4.88 -6.23 -7.50
C ILE A 38 -4.75 -7.60 -8.16
N GLU A 39 -4.82 -8.67 -7.37
CA GLU A 39 -4.81 -10.05 -7.86
C GLU A 39 -5.98 -10.30 -8.81
N GLU A 40 -7.21 -9.95 -8.43
CA GLU A 40 -8.41 -10.13 -9.28
C GLU A 40 -8.26 -9.41 -10.64
N VAL A 41 -7.67 -8.21 -10.65
CA VAL A 41 -7.43 -7.46 -11.89
C VAL A 41 -6.38 -8.14 -12.76
N VAL A 42 -5.25 -8.56 -12.16
CA VAL A 42 -4.15 -9.17 -12.90
C VAL A 42 -4.59 -10.50 -13.50
N GLU A 43 -5.15 -11.40 -12.69
CA GLU A 43 -5.63 -12.71 -13.13
C GLU A 43 -6.70 -12.61 -14.22
N ARG A 44 -7.49 -11.54 -14.24
CA ARG A 44 -8.60 -11.39 -15.18
C ARG A 44 -8.20 -10.80 -16.52
N TYR A 45 -7.17 -9.96 -16.56
CA TYR A 45 -6.85 -9.16 -17.73
C TYR A 45 -5.44 -9.38 -18.27
N TYR A 46 -4.57 -10.02 -17.51
CA TYR A 46 -3.15 -10.11 -17.84
C TYR A 46 -2.59 -11.50 -17.48
N ASP A 47 -2.87 -12.47 -18.36
CA ASP A 47 -2.37 -13.85 -18.25
C ASP A 47 -0.83 -13.95 -18.33
N ASP A 48 -0.17 -12.90 -18.84
CA ASP A 48 1.26 -12.89 -19.13
C ASP A 48 2.14 -12.52 -17.92
N ILE A 49 1.53 -12.04 -16.82
CA ILE A 49 2.26 -11.52 -15.65
C ILE A 49 2.51 -12.65 -14.67
N ASP A 50 3.78 -12.88 -14.33
CA ASP A 50 4.12 -13.75 -13.22
C ASP A 50 4.05 -12.98 -11.90
N LEU A 51 2.85 -12.97 -11.29
CA LEU A 51 2.63 -12.34 -9.99
C LEU A 51 3.58 -12.87 -8.90
N SER A 52 4.04 -14.12 -9.00
CA SER A 52 4.97 -14.65 -7.98
C SER A 52 6.32 -13.93 -7.98
N SER A 53 6.72 -13.38 -9.13
CA SER A 53 7.98 -12.69 -9.34
C SER A 53 7.83 -11.16 -9.31
N GLU A 54 6.70 -10.63 -9.83
CA GLU A 54 6.53 -9.19 -10.13
C GLU A 54 5.61 -8.45 -9.14
N TYR A 55 4.92 -9.15 -8.23
CA TYR A 55 3.92 -8.52 -7.37
C TYR A 55 4.49 -7.43 -6.47
N GLY A 56 5.72 -7.60 -5.97
CA GLY A 56 6.39 -6.59 -5.13
C GLY A 56 6.56 -5.25 -5.86
N GLU A 57 7.05 -5.28 -7.10
CA GLU A 57 7.27 -4.08 -7.93
C GLU A 57 5.95 -3.43 -8.34
N LEU A 58 4.94 -4.25 -8.69
CA LEU A 58 3.60 -3.76 -8.98
C LEU A 58 2.97 -3.08 -7.77
N LEU A 59 3.09 -3.70 -6.59
CA LEU A 59 2.55 -3.17 -5.33
C LEU A 59 3.24 -1.88 -4.93
N GLU A 60 4.57 -1.80 -5.08
CA GLU A 60 5.34 -0.58 -4.88
C GLU A 60 4.81 0.53 -5.79
N TYR A 61 4.71 0.27 -7.10
CA TYR A 61 4.21 1.23 -8.07
C TYR A 61 2.79 1.72 -7.72
N ILE A 62 1.88 0.80 -7.42
CA ILE A 62 0.50 1.14 -7.05
C ILE A 62 0.48 1.99 -5.78
N SER A 63 1.22 1.60 -4.73
CA SER A 63 1.26 2.34 -3.47
C SER A 63 1.74 3.78 -3.68
N MET A 64 2.77 3.98 -4.51
CA MET A 64 3.31 5.29 -4.86
C MET A 64 2.32 6.15 -5.65
N GLU A 65 1.66 5.59 -6.66
CA GLU A 65 0.68 6.32 -7.46
C GLU A 65 -0.57 6.67 -6.64
N LEU A 66 -0.99 5.80 -5.71
CA LEU A 66 -2.07 6.09 -4.77
C LEU A 66 -1.68 7.24 -3.82
N VAL A 67 -0.45 7.27 -3.32
CA VAL A 67 0.03 8.39 -2.50
C VAL A 67 -0.04 9.70 -3.29
N LYS A 68 0.49 9.72 -4.53
CA LYS A 68 0.46 10.90 -5.40
C LYS A 68 -0.96 11.34 -5.79
N GLY A 69 -1.86 10.38 -5.99
CA GLY A 69 -3.23 10.65 -6.45
C GLY A 69 -4.19 11.05 -5.35
N LEU A 70 -4.00 10.56 -4.12
CA LEU A 70 -4.92 10.78 -2.99
C LEU A 70 -4.45 11.87 -2.03
N PHE A 71 -3.16 12.23 -2.06
CA PHE A 71 -2.56 13.16 -1.10
C PHE A 71 -1.72 14.22 -1.83
N ASN A 72 -1.69 15.43 -1.27
CA ASN A 72 -0.86 16.53 -1.77
C ASN A 72 0.56 16.53 -1.16
N ASP A 73 0.78 15.66 -0.19
CA ASP A 73 1.97 15.53 0.66
C ASP A 73 2.24 14.06 0.91
N THR A 74 3.43 13.71 1.41
CA THR A 74 3.74 12.35 1.85
C THR A 74 3.00 12.06 3.17
N PRO A 75 1.92 11.26 3.17
CA PRO A 75 1.09 11.10 4.35
C PRO A 75 1.77 10.19 5.38
N LEU A 76 1.50 10.37 6.67
CA LEU A 76 1.86 9.34 7.65
C LEU A 76 1.15 8.01 7.33
N PRO A 77 1.75 6.84 7.60
CA PRO A 77 1.14 5.52 7.35
C PRO A 77 -0.29 5.40 7.88
N GLU A 78 -0.58 5.92 9.08
CA GLU A 78 -1.92 5.82 9.69
C GLU A 78 -2.96 6.71 8.96
N ARG A 79 -2.53 7.76 8.26
CA ARG A 79 -3.40 8.57 7.40
C ARG A 79 -3.65 7.86 6.07
N TYR A 80 -2.63 7.20 5.54
CA TYR A 80 -2.74 6.36 4.34
C TYR A 80 -3.70 5.20 4.58
N GLU A 81 -3.48 4.45 5.66
CA GLU A 81 -4.28 3.30 6.08
C GLU A 81 -5.75 3.65 6.25
N ARG A 82 -6.06 4.73 6.99
CA ARG A 82 -7.44 5.17 7.18
C ARG A 82 -8.14 5.53 5.88
N THR A 83 -7.40 6.01 4.89
CA THR A 83 -7.94 6.32 3.56
C THR A 83 -8.21 5.04 2.78
N LEU A 84 -7.24 4.12 2.70
CA LEU A 84 -7.42 2.85 2.00
C LEU A 84 -8.51 1.99 2.65
N ARG A 85 -8.60 1.92 3.98
CA ARG A 85 -9.68 1.23 4.68
C ARG A 85 -11.08 1.75 4.31
N ARG A 86 -11.21 3.05 4.04
CA ARG A 86 -12.50 3.61 3.60
C ARG A 86 -12.80 3.22 2.16
N LEU A 87 -11.78 3.26 1.29
CA LEU A 87 -11.88 2.93 -0.12
C LEU A 87 -12.12 1.42 -0.35
N SER A 88 -11.55 0.54 0.48
CA SER A 88 -11.77 -0.91 0.39
C SER A 88 -13.19 -1.33 0.78
N SER A 89 -14.02 -0.42 1.29
CA SER A 89 -15.41 -0.72 1.60
C SER A 89 -16.22 -1.08 0.33
N ARG A 90 -17.20 -1.96 0.49
CA ARG A 90 -18.07 -2.44 -0.62
C ARG A 90 -18.68 -1.33 -1.47
N LYS A 91 -18.96 -0.17 -0.86
CA LYS A 91 -19.52 1.01 -1.54
C LYS A 91 -18.61 1.52 -2.67
N TYR A 92 -17.29 1.46 -2.48
CA TYR A 92 -16.31 1.98 -3.42
C TYR A 92 -15.61 0.89 -4.23
N ARG A 93 -15.97 -0.40 -4.05
CA ARG A 93 -15.32 -1.53 -4.72
C ARG A 93 -15.18 -1.33 -6.24
N SER A 94 -16.25 -0.93 -6.94
CA SER A 94 -16.18 -0.73 -8.39
C SER A 94 -15.26 0.43 -8.78
N LEU A 95 -15.27 1.53 -8.02
CA LEU A 95 -14.36 2.65 -8.25
C LEU A 95 -12.90 2.23 -8.05
N VAL A 96 -12.62 1.55 -6.94
CA VAL A 96 -11.29 1.04 -6.60
C VAL A 96 -10.82 0.03 -7.62
N PHE A 97 -11.67 -0.91 -8.03
CA PHE A 97 -11.37 -1.87 -9.09
C PHE A 97 -10.93 -1.15 -10.37
N ASN A 98 -11.68 -0.15 -10.83
CA ASN A 98 -11.31 0.62 -12.02
C ASN A 98 -10.00 1.39 -11.86
N ILE A 99 -9.74 1.96 -10.68
CA ILE A 99 -8.47 2.66 -10.40
C ILE A 99 -7.31 1.67 -10.44
N VAL A 100 -7.44 0.52 -9.79
CA VAL A 100 -6.42 -0.54 -9.78
C VAL A 100 -6.19 -1.06 -11.18
N SER A 101 -7.24 -1.36 -11.95
CA SER A 101 -7.13 -1.76 -13.36
C SER A 101 -6.35 -0.74 -14.20
N PHE A 102 -6.64 0.56 -14.01
CA PHE A 102 -5.91 1.61 -14.70
C PHE A 102 -4.42 1.65 -14.28
N LEU A 103 -4.12 1.53 -12.99
CA LEU A 103 -2.74 1.56 -12.50
C LEU A 103 -1.94 0.34 -12.98
N VAL A 104 -2.53 -0.86 -12.94
CA VAL A 104 -1.92 -2.08 -13.48
C VAL A 104 -1.63 -1.92 -14.97
N SER A 105 -2.60 -1.44 -15.77
CA SER A 105 -2.38 -1.18 -17.20
C SER A 105 -1.21 -0.22 -17.44
N LYS A 106 -1.16 0.89 -16.69
CA LYS A 106 -0.11 1.90 -16.82
C LYS A 106 1.26 1.36 -16.38
N TYR A 107 1.32 0.51 -15.36
CA TYR A 107 2.57 -0.16 -14.96
C TYR A 107 3.12 -1.01 -16.11
N LEU A 108 2.27 -1.80 -16.75
CA LEU A 108 2.68 -2.70 -17.83
C LEU A 108 3.12 -1.95 -19.09
N GLU A 109 2.46 -0.83 -19.41
CA GLU A 109 2.87 0.03 -20.52
C GLU A 109 4.27 0.64 -20.32
N ASN A 110 4.67 0.91 -19.09
CA ASN A 110 5.98 1.50 -18.79
C ASN A 110 7.11 0.47 -18.69
N ASN A 111 6.79 -0.81 -18.50
CA ASN A 111 7.76 -1.90 -18.32
C ASN A 111 7.86 -2.83 -19.54
N ARG A 112 7.16 -2.53 -20.65
CA ARG A 112 7.24 -3.22 -21.95
C ARG A 112 7.96 -2.37 -22.98
#